data_AF-A0A1I4S1Y6-F1
#
_entry.id   AF-A0A1I4S1Y6-F1
#
_cell.length_a   1.000
_cell.length_b   1.000
_cell.length_c   1.000
_cell.angle_alpha   90.00
_cell.angle_beta   90.00
_cell.angle_gamma   90.00
#
_symmetry.space_group_name_H-M   'P 1'
#
loop_
_entity.id
_entity.type
_entity.pdbx_description
1 polymer ?
#
loop_
_entity_poly.entity_id
_entity_poly.type
_entity_poly.pdbx_seq_one_letter_code
_entity_poly.pdbx_strand_id
1 'polypeptide(L)'
;MSPRAARLPLLHLVPTTTAAGHRWRDNAACLGLDAELFFPVDNRPTSVETPRRVCRGCPVRAECLADALATEEPAHRFGVVGGTTPGERRVLHRAGLTITAPLVGGDVA
;
A
#
# COMPACT_ATOMS: atom_id res chain seq x y z
N MET A 1 -32.23 -46.27 32.73
CA MET A 1 -32.88 -45.03 32.28
C MET A 1 -31.80 -43.99 32.02
N SER A 2 -31.59 -43.58 30.76
CA SER A 2 -30.60 -42.56 30.36
C SER A 2 -31.22 -41.75 29.22
N PRO A 3 -31.36 -40.42 29.30
CA PRO A 3 -31.83 -39.65 28.16
C PRO A 3 -30.66 -39.44 27.18
N ARG A 4 -30.87 -39.92 25.96
CA ARG A 4 -29.98 -39.76 24.79
C ARG A 4 -29.79 -38.27 24.49
N ALA A 5 -28.60 -37.73 24.78
CA ALA A 5 -28.17 -36.45 24.23
C ALA A 5 -27.95 -36.62 22.71
N ALA A 6 -28.75 -35.91 21.91
CA ALA A 6 -28.57 -35.82 20.47
C ALA A 6 -27.23 -35.12 20.18
N ARG A 7 -26.28 -35.86 19.61
CA ARG A 7 -25.02 -35.29 19.12
C ARG A 7 -25.28 -34.60 17.79
N LEU A 8 -25.51 -33.28 17.83
CA LEU A 8 -25.44 -32.43 16.65
C LEU A 8 -24.02 -32.52 16.06
N PRO A 9 -23.84 -32.65 14.74
CA PRO A 9 -22.51 -32.70 14.15
C PRO A 9 -21.85 -31.34 14.36
N LEU A 10 -20.59 -31.36 14.79
CA LEU A 10 -19.73 -30.18 14.75
C LEU A 10 -19.63 -29.75 13.27
N LEU A 11 -20.49 -28.83 12.84
CA LEU A 11 -20.21 -28.00 11.70
C LEU A 11 -18.94 -27.25 12.05
N HIS A 12 -17.80 -27.80 11.63
CA HIS A 12 -16.54 -27.08 11.66
C HIS A 12 -16.76 -25.92 10.68
N LEU A 13 -17.04 -24.74 11.24
CA LEU A 13 -16.99 -23.49 10.50
C LEU A 13 -15.57 -23.40 9.96
N VAL A 14 -15.40 -23.81 8.70
CA VAL A 14 -14.21 -23.47 7.93
C VAL A 14 -14.33 -21.96 7.78
N PRO A 15 -13.41 -21.13 8.31
CA PRO A 15 -13.38 -19.75 7.91
C PRO A 15 -13.15 -19.77 6.41
N THR A 16 -14.18 -19.46 5.64
CA THR A 16 -13.99 -19.04 4.26
C THR A 16 -13.21 -17.75 4.39
N THR A 17 -11.89 -17.83 4.31
CA THR A 17 -11.04 -16.65 4.11
C THR A 17 -11.34 -16.15 2.70
N THR A 18 -12.53 -15.60 2.51
CA THR A 18 -12.88 -14.79 1.35
C THR A 18 -12.38 -13.39 1.65
N ALA A 19 -11.07 -13.28 1.78
CA ALA A 19 -10.37 -12.01 1.79
C ALA A 19 -9.38 -12.03 0.64
N ALA A 20 -9.89 -12.24 -0.58
CA ALA A 20 -9.33 -11.58 -1.74
C ALA A 20 -9.69 -10.09 -1.63
N GLY A 21 -9.22 -9.43 -0.55
CA GLY A 21 -9.24 -8.00 -0.44
C GLY A 21 -8.43 -7.50 -1.63
N HIS A 22 -9.10 -6.81 -2.54
CA HIS A 22 -8.47 -6.16 -3.67
C HIS A 22 -7.43 -5.19 -3.10
N ARG A 23 -6.15 -5.58 -3.08
CA ARG A 23 -5.08 -4.75 -2.52
C ARG A 23 -4.75 -3.76 -3.61
N TRP A 24 -4.89 -2.46 -3.35
CA TRP A 24 -4.52 -1.41 -4.33
C TRP A 24 -3.13 -1.66 -4.97
N ARG A 25 -2.20 -2.28 -4.23
CA ARG A 25 -0.87 -2.69 -4.72
C ARG A 25 -0.91 -3.59 -5.95
N ASP A 26 -1.95 -4.40 -6.13
CA ASP A 26 -2.13 -5.31 -7.27
C ASP A 26 -2.37 -4.55 -8.59
N ASN A 27 -2.84 -3.30 -8.52
CA ASN A 27 -3.03 -2.41 -9.67
C ASN A 27 -1.90 -1.39 -9.85
N ALA A 28 -0.80 -1.53 -9.11
CA ALA A 28 0.30 -0.59 -9.20
C ALA A 28 1.03 -0.71 -10.55
N ALA A 29 1.17 0.41 -11.27
CA ALA A 29 1.89 0.44 -12.54
C ALA A 29 3.39 0.10 -12.40
N CYS A 30 3.94 0.12 -11.18
CA CYS A 30 5.30 -0.31 -10.89
C CYS A 30 5.43 -1.82 -10.67
N LEU A 31 4.33 -2.56 -10.59
CA LEU A 31 4.35 -4.01 -10.40
C LEU A 31 5.07 -4.68 -11.58
N GLY A 32 6.07 -5.52 -11.28
CA GLY A 32 6.89 -6.21 -12.30
C GLY A 32 8.06 -5.38 -12.85
N LEU A 33 8.23 -4.13 -12.42
CA LEU A 33 9.45 -3.36 -12.70
C LEU A 33 10.55 -3.69 -11.68
N ASP A 34 11.80 -3.42 -12.05
CA ASP A 34 12.93 -3.51 -11.13
C ASP A 34 12.74 -2.53 -9.96
N ALA A 35 12.90 -3.04 -8.74
CA ALA A 35 12.78 -2.24 -7.52
C ALA A 35 13.82 -1.12 -7.48
N GLU A 36 15.04 -1.36 -7.96
CA GLU A 36 16.15 -0.38 -7.94
C GLU A 36 15.80 0.91 -8.70
N LEU A 37 14.89 0.84 -9.67
CA LEU A 37 14.36 2.02 -10.38
C LEU A 37 13.76 3.06 -9.41
N PHE A 38 13.19 2.59 -8.30
CA PHE A 38 12.53 3.42 -7.29
C PHE A 38 13.47 3.81 -6.14
N PHE A 39 14.73 3.37 -6.15
CA PHE A 39 15.75 3.73 -5.16
C PHE A 39 16.92 4.45 -5.85
N PRO A 40 16.71 5.66 -6.40
CA PRO A 40 17.75 6.37 -7.12
C PRO A 40 18.91 6.74 -6.19
N VAL A 41 20.13 6.70 -6.74
CA VAL A 41 21.38 7.01 -6.03
C VAL A 41 21.42 8.43 -5.45
N ASP A 42 20.64 9.34 -6.03
CA ASP A 42 20.47 10.71 -5.56
C ASP A 42 19.09 11.28 -5.94
N ASN A 43 18.77 12.45 -5.40
CA ASN A 43 17.49 13.13 -5.62
C ASN A 43 17.54 14.17 -6.77
N ARG A 44 18.53 14.11 -7.68
CA ARG A 44 18.58 15.04 -8.82
C ARG A 44 17.42 14.74 -9.79
N PRO A 45 16.91 15.75 -10.51
CA PRO A 45 15.80 15.57 -11.46
C PRO A 45 16.01 14.41 -12.44
N THR A 46 17.23 14.24 -12.96
CA THR A 46 17.59 13.16 -13.89
C THR A 46 17.41 11.77 -13.29
N SER A 47 17.72 11.60 -12.01
CA SER A 47 17.67 10.31 -11.30
C SER A 47 16.24 9.95 -10.88
N VAL A 48 15.41 10.95 -10.57
CA VAL A 48 14.04 10.76 -10.08
C VAL A 48 12.98 10.80 -11.17
N GLU A 49 13.28 11.33 -12.36
CA GLU A 49 12.27 11.54 -13.41
C GLU A 49 11.70 10.21 -13.93
N THR A 50 12.52 9.18 -14.09
CA THR A 50 12.07 7.85 -14.56
C THR A 50 11.05 7.20 -13.61
N PRO A 51 11.33 7.00 -12.30
CA PRO A 51 10.31 6.46 -11.39
C PRO A 51 9.11 7.39 -11.24
N ARG A 52 9.30 8.72 -11.31
CA ARG A 52 8.17 9.68 -11.30
C ARG A 52 7.25 9.49 -12.50
N ARG A 53 7.77 9.22 -13.70
CA ARG A 53 6.94 8.96 -14.89
C ARG A 53 6.06 7.73 -14.68
N VAL A 54 6.58 6.66 -14.09
CA VAL A 54 5.79 5.48 -13.74
C VAL A 54 4.66 5.88 -12.77
N CYS A 55 4.99 6.61 -11.70
CA CYS A 55 3.99 7.05 -10.74
C CYS A 55 2.92 7.98 -11.35
N ARG A 56 3.27 8.87 -12.28
CA ARG A 56 2.33 9.82 -12.92
C ARG A 56 1.19 9.10 -13.66
N GLY A 57 1.44 7.93 -14.24
CA GLY A 57 0.43 7.10 -14.91
C GLY A 57 -0.19 6.01 -14.02
N CYS A 58 0.21 5.91 -12.74
CA CYS A 58 -0.22 4.83 -11.87
C CYS A 58 -1.65 5.08 -11.35
N PRO A 59 -2.61 4.14 -11.54
CA PRO A 59 -4.00 4.34 -11.13
C PRO A 59 -4.17 4.41 -9.61
N VAL A 60 -3.25 3.83 -8.85
CA VAL A 60 -3.27 3.74 -7.38
C VAL A 60 -2.26 4.69 -6.71
N ARG A 61 -1.88 5.76 -7.40
CA ARG A 61 -0.86 6.71 -6.91
C ARG A 61 -1.28 7.36 -5.59
N ALA A 62 -2.57 7.68 -5.43
CA ALA A 62 -3.08 8.35 -4.24
C ALA A 62 -3.02 7.42 -3.02
N GLU A 63 -3.48 6.17 -3.18
CA GLU A 63 -3.45 5.10 -2.19
C GLU A 63 -2.00 4.81 -1.75
N CYS A 64 -1.10 4.70 -2.73
CA CYS A 64 0.32 4.49 -2.49
C CYS A 64 0.95 5.62 -1.66
N LEU A 65 0.63 6.88 -1.97
CA LEU A 65 1.15 8.01 -1.20
C LEU A 65 0.52 8.11 0.19
N ALA A 66 -0.77 7.82 0.32
CA ALA A 66 -1.47 7.81 1.60
C ALA A 66 -0.88 6.76 2.56
N ASP A 67 -0.68 5.53 2.07
CA ASP A 67 -0.07 4.42 2.82
C ASP A 67 1.37 4.75 3.24
N ALA A 68 2.15 5.35 2.33
CA ALA A 68 3.50 5.81 2.63
C ALA A 68 3.52 6.89 3.72
N LEU A 69 2.63 7.88 3.65
CA LEU A 69 2.54 8.96 4.64
C LEU A 69 2.05 8.47 6.01
N ALA A 70 1.20 7.45 6.06
CA ALA A 70 0.72 6.84 7.30
C ALA A 70 1.83 6.10 8.08
N THR A 71 2.87 5.64 7.39
CA THR A 71 4.02 4.88 7.95
C THR A 71 5.34 5.65 7.86
N GLU A 72 5.27 6.98 7.66
CA GLU A 72 6.41 7.81 7.30
C GLU A 72 7.30 8.19 8.50
N GLU A 73 8.25 7.32 8.82
CA GLU A 73 9.27 7.54 9.85
C GLU A 73 10.70 7.61 9.27
N PRO A 74 11.68 8.22 9.97
CA PRO A 74 13.04 8.39 9.45
C PRO A 74 13.70 7.08 8.99
N ALA A 75 13.39 5.95 9.62
CA ALA A 75 13.93 4.64 9.28
C ALA A 75 13.35 4.06 7.97
N HIS A 76 12.14 4.46 7.57
CA HIS A 76 11.44 3.97 6.38
C HIS A 76 11.36 5.02 5.25
N ARG A 77 12.06 6.13 5.41
CA ARG A 77 12.07 7.27 4.49
C ARG A 77 13.11 7.09 3.39
N PHE A 78 12.80 6.30 2.38
CA PHE A 78 13.68 6.05 1.24
C PHE A 78 12.90 5.90 -0.08
N GLY A 79 13.62 6.02 -1.20
CA GLY A 79 13.08 5.82 -2.55
C GLY A 79 11.96 6.79 -2.98
N VAL A 80 11.51 6.62 -4.22
CA VAL A 80 10.38 7.32 -4.82
C VAL A 80 9.11 6.50 -4.57
N VAL A 81 8.16 7.07 -3.83
CA VAL A 81 6.88 6.42 -3.46
C VAL A 81 5.74 7.39 -3.75
N GLY A 82 4.65 6.94 -4.36
CA GLY A 82 3.53 7.82 -4.73
C GLY A 82 3.92 8.98 -5.67
N GLY A 83 5.05 8.87 -6.36
CA GLY A 83 5.64 9.92 -7.18
C GLY A 83 6.36 11.02 -6.40
N THR A 84 6.74 10.75 -5.14
CA THR A 84 7.42 11.70 -4.24
C THR A 84 8.75 11.14 -3.74
N THR A 85 9.76 12.01 -3.59
CA THR A 85 11.05 11.65 -3.00
C THR A 85 10.99 11.63 -1.47
N PRO A 86 12.01 11.08 -0.79
CA PRO A 86 12.09 11.11 0.68
C PRO A 86 12.02 12.53 1.26
N GLY A 87 12.66 13.49 0.59
CA GLY A 87 12.62 14.90 0.98
C GLY A 87 11.23 15.52 0.84
N GLU A 88 10.53 15.22 -0.25
CA GLU A 88 9.15 15.69 -0.48
C GLU A 88 8.18 15.08 0.52
N ARG A 89 8.24 13.76 0.77
CA ARG A 89 7.40 13.10 1.78
C ARG A 89 7.64 13.66 3.18
N ARG A 90 8.90 13.95 3.54
CA ARG A 90 9.23 14.63 4.80
C ARG A 90 8.57 16.01 4.93
N VAL A 91 8.42 16.74 3.83
CA VAL A 91 7.72 18.05 3.84
C VAL A 91 6.23 17.82 4.02
N LEU A 92 5.62 16.91 3.25
CA LEU A 92 4.20 16.58 3.34
C LEU A 92 3.80 16.08 4.74
N HIS A 93 4.55 15.13 5.29
CA HIS A 93 4.33 14.58 6.62
C HIS A 93 4.43 15.64 7.73
N ARG A 94 5.43 16.53 7.65
CA ARG A 94 5.56 17.65 8.61
C ARG A 94 4.45 18.69 8.50
N ALA A 95 3.88 18.86 7.32
CA ALA A 95 2.74 19.73 7.10
C ALA A 95 1.41 19.13 7.58
N GLY A 96 1.41 17.87 8.06
CA GLY A 96 0.19 17.17 8.49
C GLY A 96 -0.76 16.89 7.33
N LEU A 97 -0.25 16.85 6.09
CA LEU A 97 -1.07 16.60 4.92
C LEU A 97 -1.41 15.11 4.82
N THR A 98 -2.69 14.80 4.95
CA THR A 98 -3.23 13.47 4.65
C THR A 98 -3.75 13.45 3.22
N ILE A 99 -3.30 12.48 2.43
CA ILE A 99 -3.88 12.21 1.10
C ILE A 99 -5.09 11.29 1.33
N THR A 100 -6.29 11.80 1.07
CA THR A 100 -7.48 10.94 1.02
C THR A 100 -7.52 10.28 -0.36
N ALA A 101 -7.13 9.01 -0.44
CA ALA A 101 -7.37 8.22 -1.63
C ALA A 101 -8.84 7.75 -1.62
N PRO A 102 -9.55 7.76 -2.77
CA PRO A 102 -10.82 7.05 -2.85
C PRO A 102 -10.54 5.59 -2.47
N LEU A 103 -11.33 5.02 -1.56
CA LEU A 103 -11.22 3.62 -1.17
C LEU A 103 -11.62 2.72 -2.36
N VAL A 104 -10.79 2.63 -3.40
CA VAL A 104 -10.97 1.65 -4.46
C VAL A 104 -10.36 0.34 -3.97
N GLY A 105 -11.04 -0.29 -2.99
CA GLY A 105 -10.62 -1.52 -2.30
C GLY A 105 -9.44 -1.27 -1.35
N GLY A 106 -9.66 -0.96 -0.08
CA GLY A 106 -10.23 -1.88 0.90
C GLY A 106 -9.27 -1.92 2.10
N ASP A 107 -9.41 -0.88 2.91
CA ASP A 107 -9.10 -0.71 4.33
C ASP A 107 -7.67 -0.90 4.85
N VAL A 108 -7.19 0.22 5.41
CA VAL A 108 -6.20 0.33 6.48
C VAL A 108 -6.47 -0.73 7.56
N ALA A 109 -5.44 -1.51 7.90
CA ALA A 109 -5.43 -2.35 9.09
C ALA A 109 -5.02 -1.51 10.32
#